data_AF-A0A7C2QZM1-F1
#
_entry.id   AF-A0A7C2QZM1-F1
#
_cell.length_a   1.000
_cell.length_b   1.000
_cell.length_c   1.000
_cell.angle_alpha   90.00
_cell.angle_beta   90.00
_cell.angle_gamma   90.00
#
_symmetry.space_group_name_H-M   'P 1'
#
loop_
_entity.id
_entity.type
_entity.pdbx_description
1 polymer ?
#
loop_
_entity_poly.entity_id
_entity_poly.type
_entity_poly.pdbx_seq_one_letter_code
_entity_poly.pdbx_strand_id
1 'polypeptide(L)' 'MLRFAWRAWLALELALQVRRERRLLAALDDRALKDIGFSRGDAYAESSRSFWDVPPDRLRLG' A
#
# COMPACT_ATOMS: atom_id res chain seq x y z
N MET A 1 -26.15 0.67 11.99
CA MET A 1 -25.74 -0.06 10.76
C MET A 1 -24.94 0.83 9.79
N LEU A 2 -25.36 2.07 9.48
CA LEU A 2 -24.66 2.95 8.51
C LEU A 2 -23.16 3.19 8.80
N ARG A 3 -22.77 3.36 10.07
CA ARG A 3 -21.36 3.57 10.46
C ARG A 3 -20.43 2.40 10.14
N PHE A 4 -20.92 1.17 10.20
CA PHE A 4 -20.11 -0.02 9.90
C PHE A 4 -19.89 -0.17 8.39
N ALA A 5 -20.93 0.05 7.60
CA ALA A 5 -20.83 0.06 6.13
C ALA A 5 -19.86 1.14 5.65
N TRP A 6 -19.91 2.34 6.24
CA TRP A 6 -18.98 3.42 5.94
C TRP A 6 -17.52 3.07 6.25
N ARG A 7 -17.25 2.52 7.44
CA ARG A 7 -15.90 2.08 7.82
C ARG A 7 -15.37 0.97 6.92
N ALA A 8 -16.23 0.03 6.53
CA ALA A 8 -15.87 -1.03 5.59
C ALA A 8 -15.54 -0.47 4.20
N TRP A 9 -16.30 0.53 3.74
CA TRP A 9 -16.04 1.23 2.47
C TRP A 9 -14.70 1.96 2.49
N LEU A 10 -14.44 2.76 3.53
CA LEU A 10 -13.15 3.46 3.70
C LEU A 10 -11.96 2.49 3.75
N ALA A 11 -12.10 1.36 4.46
CA ALA A 11 -11.05 0.36 4.52
C ALA A 11 -10.76 -0.28 3.15
N LEU A 12 -11.80 -0.51 2.34
CA LEU A 12 -11.66 -1.03 0.98
C LEU A 12 -10.96 -0.02 0.07
N GLU A 13 -11.35 1.24 0.13
CA GLU A 13 -10.75 2.32 -0.66
C GLU A 13 -9.26 2.48 -0.32
N LEU A 14 -8.91 2.46 0.96
CA LEU A 14 -7.52 2.51 1.42
C LEU A 14 -6.71 1.30 0.95
N ALA A 15 -7.29 0.09 1.02
CA ALA A 15 -6.63 -1.12 0.52
C ALA A 15 -6.34 -1.04 -0.99
N LEU A 16 -7.27 -0.49 -1.78
CA LEU A 16 -7.06 -0.25 -3.21
C LEU A 16 -5.95 0.78 -3.46
N GLN A 17 -5.91 1.85 -2.68
CA GLN A 17 -4.85 2.85 -2.76
C GLN A 17 -3.48 2.24 -2.46
N VAL A 18 -3.34 1.52 -1.34
CA VAL A 18 -2.08 0.86 -0.95
C VAL A 18 -1.62 -0.13 -2.03
N ARG A 19 -2.55 -0.90 -2.61
CA ARG A 19 -2.22 -1.83 -3.71
C ARG A 19 -1.70 -1.10 -4.95
N ARG A 20 -2.24 0.08 -5.26
CA ARG A 20 -1.75 0.91 -6.38
C ARG A 20 -0.34 1.43 -6.08
N GLU A 21 -0.10 1.93 -4.88
CA GLU A 21 1.22 2.42 -4.44
C GLU A 21 2.28 1.32 -4.50
N ARG A 22 1.96 0.11 -4.04
CA ARG A 22 2.83 -1.07 -4.12
C ARG A 22 3.23 -1.43 -5.56
N ARG A 23 2.29 -1.34 -6.50
CA ARG A 23 2.56 -1.56 -7.92
C ARG A 23 3.47 -0.47 -8.50
N LEU A 24 3.26 0.79 -8.09
CA LEU A 24 4.11 1.90 -8.51
C LEU A 24 5.54 1.73 -7.97
N LEU A 25 5.69 1.35 -6.70
CA LEU A 25 6.99 1.05 -6.09
C LEU A 25 7.74 -0.04 -6.87
N ALA A 26 7.07 -1.14 -7.22
CA ALA A 26 7.69 -2.21 -8.01
C ALA A 26 8.07 -1.79 -9.45
N ALA A 27 7.37 -0.79 -10.01
CA ALA A 27 7.62 -0.28 -11.35
C ALA A 27 8.77 0.73 -11.42
N LEU A 28 9.26 1.25 -10.28
CA LEU A 28 10.39 2.17 -10.26
C LEU A 28 11.68 1.50 -10.75
N ASP A 29 12.58 2.26 -11.39
CA ASP A 29 13.90 1.76 -11.76
C ASP A 29 14.84 1.65 -10.54
N ASP A 30 16.02 1.01 -10.72
CA ASP A 30 16.95 0.76 -9.61
C ASP A 30 17.54 2.04 -9.04
N ARG A 31 17.63 3.11 -9.83
CA ARG A 31 18.18 4.39 -9.38
C ARG A 31 17.16 5.10 -8.50
N ALA A 32 15.92 5.21 -8.96
CA ALA A 32 14.82 5.79 -8.20
C ALA A 32 14.59 5.05 -6.88
N LEU A 33 14.64 3.71 -6.89
CA LEU A 33 14.57 2.91 -5.67
C LEU A 33 15.70 3.24 -4.69
N LYS A 34 16.95 3.33 -5.18
CA LYS A 34 18.10 3.68 -4.34
C LYS A 34 18.01 5.09 -3.76
N ASP A 35 17.50 6.05 -4.53
CA ASP A 35 17.33 7.43 -4.07
C ASP A 35 16.37 7.53 -2.87
N ILE A 36 15.38 6.62 -2.77
CA ILE A 36 14.46 6.51 -1.63
C ILE A 36 14.89 5.44 -0.60
N GLY A 37 16.08 4.83 -0.76
CA GLY A 37 16.64 3.86 0.18
C GLY A 37 16.09 2.43 0.08
N PHE A 38 15.46 2.06 -1.05
CA PHE A 38 14.95 0.71 -1.29
C PHE A 38 15.85 -0.08 -2.24
N SER A 39 15.96 -1.39 -2.03
CA SER A 39 16.47 -2.32 -3.03
C SER A 39 15.35 -2.84 -3.93
N ARG A 40 15.74 -3.44 -5.07
CA ARG A 40 14.80 -4.16 -5.95
C ARG A 40 14.07 -5.29 -5.21
N GLY A 41 14.77 -5.97 -4.30
CA GLY A 41 14.20 -7.03 -3.46
C GLY A 41 13.15 -6.50 -2.49
N ASP A 42 13.41 -5.35 -1.87
CA ASP A 42 12.45 -4.69 -0.96
C ASP A 42 11.18 -4.27 -1.69
N ALA A 43 11.33 -3.66 -2.87
CA ALA A 43 10.20 -3.27 -3.71
C ALA A 43 9.36 -4.49 -4.14
N TYR A 44 10.01 -5.59 -4.51
CA TYR A 44 9.33 -6.84 -4.84
C TYR A 44 8.59 -7.42 -3.64
N ALA A 45 9.27 -7.54 -2.49
CA ALA A 45 8.69 -8.04 -1.26
C ALA A 45 7.45 -7.22 -0.86
N GLU A 46 7.55 -5.89 -0.89
CA GLU A 46 6.44 -5.00 -0.60
C GLU A 46 5.29 -5.17 -1.60
N SER A 47 5.59 -5.31 -2.89
CA SER A 47 4.57 -5.54 -3.93
C SER A 47 3.84 -6.89 -3.84
N SER A 48 4.51 -7.89 -3.24
CA SER A 48 3.99 -9.25 -3.09
C SER A 48 3.04 -9.39 -1.89
N ARG A 49 2.96 -8.38 -1.03
CA ARG A 49 2.08 -8.39 0.14
C ARG A 49 0.62 -8.50 -0.27
N SER A 50 -0.15 -9.18 0.59
CA SER A 50 -1.57 -9.39 0.38
C SER A 50 -2.35 -8.08 0.27
N PHE A 51 -3.46 -8.12 -0.48
CA PHE A 51 -4.33 -6.95 -0.68
C PHE A 51 -4.83 -6.34 0.64
N TRP A 52 -5.12 -7.17 1.64
CA TRP A 52 -5.63 -6.74 2.94
C TRP A 52 -4.54 -6.30 3.92
N ASP A 53 -3.27 -6.41 3.55
CA ASP A 53 -2.14 -5.95 4.38
C ASP A 53 -2.01 -4.44 4.24
N VAL A 54 -2.88 -3.70 4.93
CA VAL A 54 -2.88 -2.25 5.01
C VAL A 54 -2.14 -1.82 6.28
N PRO A 55 -1.13 -0.93 6.18
CA PRO A 55 -0.39 -0.47 7.36
C PRO A 55 -1.33 0.17 8.41
N PRO A 56 -1.19 -0.18 9.70
CA PRO A 56 -2.12 0.26 10.75
C PRO A 56 -2.08 1.77 10.99
N ASP A 57 -0.95 2.41 10.72
CA ASP A 57 -0.76 3.86 10.69
C ASP A 57 -1.63 4.55 9.62
N ARG A 58 -1.86 3.89 8.47
CA ARG A 58 -2.75 4.40 7.42
C ARG A 58 -4.22 4.30 7.80
N LEU A 59 -4.59 3.32 8.63
CA LEU A 59 -5.95 3.17 9.18
C LEU A 59 -6.30 4.23 10.23
N ARG A 60 -5.31 4.96 10.75
CA ARG A 60 -5.50 6.03 11.76
C ARG A 60 -5.66 7.42 11.14
N LEU A 61 -5.31 7.58 9.86
CA LEU A 61 -5.36 8.85 9.14
C LEU A 61 -6.64 9.03 8.30
N GLY A 62 -7.64 8.17 8.48
CA GLY A 62 -8.94 8.22 7.78
C GLY A 62 -10.14 8.40 8.72
#